data_AF-A0A7G9RW36-F1
#
_entry.id   AF-A0A7G9RW36-F1
#
_cell.length_a   1.000
_cell.length_b   1.000
_cell.length_c   1.000
_cell.angle_alpha   90.00
_cell.angle_beta   90.00
_cell.angle_gamma   90.00
#
_symmetry.space_group_name_H-M   'P 1'
#
loop_
_entity.id
_entity.type
_entity.pdbx_description
1 polymer ?
#
loop_
_entity_poly.entity_id
_entity_poly.type
_entity_poly.pdbx_seq_one_letter_code
_entity_poly.pdbx_strand_id
1 'polypeptide(L)' 'MGLILIEALLALVILVAIVWWTMFSGRKKGELPSASVPPERKDSAD' A
#
# COMPACT_ATOMS: atom_id res chain seq x y z
N MET A 1 -7.61 29.86 -25.10
CA MET A 1 -6.90 30.06 -23.83
C MET A 1 -7.58 29.42 -22.62
N GLY A 2 -8.91 29.34 -22.52
CA GLY A 2 -9.56 28.61 -21.41
C GLY A 2 -9.40 27.09 -21.45
N LEU A 3 -9.32 26.50 -22.65
CA LEU A 3 -9.21 25.04 -22.84
C LEU A 3 -7.92 24.45 -22.23
N ILE A 4 -6.77 25.10 -22.45
CA ILE A 4 -5.48 24.70 -21.84
C ILE A 4 -5.48 24.79 -20.30
N LEU A 5 -6.25 25.72 -19.73
CA LEU A 5 -6.39 25.83 -18.28
C LEU A 5 -7.15 24.62 -17.71
N ILE A 6 -8.20 24.17 -18.41
CA ILE A 6 -8.97 22.98 -18.04
C ILE A 6 -8.13 21.71 -18.22
N GLU A 7 -7.39 21.58 -19.32
CA GLU A 7 -6.50 20.44 -19.54
C GLU A 7 -5.41 20.35 -18.47
N ALA A 8 -4.82 21.49 -18.07
CA ALA A 8 -3.84 21.53 -17.00
C ALA A 8 -4.43 21.13 -15.64
N LEU A 9 -5.65 21.59 -15.32
CA LEU A 9 -6.37 21.18 -14.11
C LEU A 9 -6.71 19.68 -14.13
N LEU A 10 -7.16 19.17 -15.27
CA LEU A 10 -7.46 17.74 -15.44
C LEU A 10 -6.20 16.89 -15.27
N ALA A 11 -5.09 17.30 -15.91
CA ALA A 11 -3.80 16.64 -15.79
C ALA A 11 -3.29 16.64 -14.35
N LEU A 12 -3.47 17.74 -13.62
CA LEU A 12 -3.09 17.85 -12.21
C LEU A 12 -3.86 16.84 -11.35
N VAL A 13 -5.19 16.74 -11.54
CA VAL A 13 -6.03 15.78 -10.81
C VAL A 13 -5.66 14.34 -11.14
N ILE A 14 -5.45 14.03 -12.42
CA ILE A 14 -5.01 12.69 -12.88
C ILE A 14 -3.63 12.34 -12.29
N LEU A 15 -2.70 13.28 -12.26
CA LEU A 15 -1.37 13.09 -11.71
C LEU A 15 -1.42 12.75 -10.22
N VAL A 16 -2.22 13.49 -9.44
CA VAL A 16 -2.43 13.19 -8.02
C VAL A 16 -3.11 11.84 -7.83
N ALA A 17 -4.11 11.52 -8.64
CA ALA A 17 -4.80 10.22 -8.59
C ALA A 17 -3.83 9.06 -8.86
N ILE A 18 -2.94 9.18 -9.83
CA ILE A 18 -1.92 8.17 -10.14
C ILE A 18 -0.89 8.05 -9.01
N VAL A 19 -0.40 9.17 -8.46
CA VAL A 19 0.57 9.13 -7.34
C VAL A 19 -0.06 8.51 -6.10
N TRP A 20 -1.29 8.93 -5.76
CA TRP A 20 -2.06 8.33 -4.68
C TRP A 20 -2.27 6.84 -4.91
N TRP A 21 -2.71 6.47 -6.11
CA TRP A 21 -2.93 5.08 -6.48
C TRP A 21 -1.66 4.24 -6.43
N THR A 22 -0.53 4.74 -6.92
CA THR A 22 0.76 4.00 -6.91
C THR A 22 1.29 3.80 -5.49
N MET A 23 1.16 4.80 -4.62
CA MET A 23 1.52 4.68 -3.20
C MET A 23 0.53 3.78 -2.42
N PHE A 24 -0.76 3.87 -2.72
CA PHE A 24 -1.80 3.18 -1.99
C PHE A 24 -2.00 1.72 -2.45
N SER A 25 -1.88 1.46 -3.74
CA SER A 25 -1.94 0.10 -4.34
C SER A 25 -0.68 -0.72 -4.04
N GLY A 26 0.40 -0.06 -3.61
CA GLY A 26 1.63 -0.70 -3.11
C GLY A 26 1.56 -1.15 -1.65
N ARG A 27 0.52 -0.77 -0.89
CA ARG A 27 0.26 -1.38 0.43
C ARG A 27 -0.24 -2.80 0.22
N LYS A 28 0.72 -3.72 0.01
CA LYS A 28 0.51 -5.15 0.18
C LYS A 28 -0.01 -5.37 1.59
N LYS A 29 -1.34 -5.47 1.70
CA LYS A 29 -2.04 -6.11 2.80
C LYS A 29 -1.81 -7.62 2.65
N GLY A 30 -0.55 -8.03 2.70
CA GLY A 30 -0.12 -9.41 2.57
C GLY A 30 0.50 -9.82 3.90
N GLU A 31 -0.39 -9.92 4.89
CA GLU A 31 -0.27 -10.71 6.12
C GLU A 31 0.87 -10.28 7.06
N LEU A 32 0.52 -10.01 8.33
CA LEU A 32 1.53 -9.99 9.38
C LEU A 32 2.33 -11.29 9.24
N PRO A 33 3.67 -11.26 9.12
CA PRO A 33 4.46 -12.47 9.28
C PRO A 33 3.97 -13.09 10.58
N SER A 34 3.39 -14.29 10.49
CA SER A 34 2.74 -14.95 11.62
C SER A 34 3.75 -15.04 12.77
N ALA A 35 3.69 -14.07 13.69
CA ALA A 35 4.52 -13.99 14.88
C ALA A 35 3.91 -14.88 15.98
N SER A 36 3.46 -16.06 15.57
CA SER A 36 2.98 -17.15 16.40
C SER A 36 3.29 -18.39 15.56
N VAL A 37 4.37 -19.11 15.81
CA VAL A 37 4.55 -19.95 16.99
C VAL A 37 6.06 -20.06 17.28
N PRO A 38 6.58 -19.61 18.43
CA PRO A 38 7.85 -20.12 18.92
C PRO A 38 7.69 -21.64 19.05
N PRO A 39 8.57 -22.47 18.46
CA PRO A 39 8.50 -23.91 18.68
C PRO A 39 8.53 -24.14 20.18
N GLU A 40 7.42 -24.65 20.69
CA GLU A 40 7.22 -25.10 22.05
C GLU A 40 8.49 -25.83 22.49
N ARG A 41 9.16 -25.29 23.52
CA ARG A 41 10.21 -26.03 24.21
C ARG A 41 9.62 -27.37 24.58
N LYS A 42 10.08 -28.43 23.91
CA LYS A 42 10.13 -29.77 24.48
C LYS A 42 11.19 -29.77 25.58
N ASP A 43 10.94 -29.01 26.63
CA ASP A 43 11.55 -29.21 27.94
C ASP A 43 10.40 -29.68 28.84
N SER A 44 10.62 -30.78 29.56
CA SER A 44 9.67 -31.47 30.45
C SER A 44 8.77 -32.48 29.71
N ALA A 45 8.68 -33.75 30.07
CA ALA A 45 9.23 -34.48 31.20
C ALA A 45 9.16 -36.00 30.90
N ASP A 46 10.00 -36.74 31.62
CA ASP A 46 9.91 -38.18 31.95
C ASP A 46 10.31 -39.24 30.90
#